data_AF-A0A9E3KS16-F1
#
_entry.id   AF-A0A9E3KS16-F1
#
_cell.length_a   1.000
_cell.length_b   1.000
_cell.length_c   1.000
_cell.angle_alpha   90.00
_cell.angle_beta   90.00
_cell.angle_gamma   90.00
#
_symmetry.space_group_name_H-M   'P 1'
#
loop_
_entity.id
_entity.type
_entity.pdbx_description
1 polymer ?
#
loop_
_entity_poly.entity_id
_entity_poly.type
_entity_poly.pdbx_seq_one_letter_code
_entity_poly.pdbx_strand_id
1 'polypeptide(L)' 'MKLISASEISSWSRFYRGNFINSLSGFKPVSLIGTISETGQTNLAIFSNIVHLGADPALVGYVNPTA' A
#
# COMPACT_ATOMS: atom_id res chain seq x y z
N MET A 1 23.60 -13.34 -8.82
CA MET A 1 22.68 -12.32 -8.26
C MET A 1 22.72 -11.12 -9.18
N LYS A 2 21.59 -10.61 -9.67
CA LYS A 2 21.57 -9.45 -10.57
C LYS A 2 21.47 -8.17 -9.73
N LEU A 3 22.40 -7.23 -9.94
CA LEU A 3 22.29 -5.87 -9.41
C LEU A 3 21.50 -5.04 -10.42
N ILE A 4 20.49 -4.31 -9.94
CA ILE A 4 19.61 -3.47 -10.76
C ILE A 4 19.78 -2.03 -10.27
N SER A 5 20.16 -1.11 -11.15
CA SER A 5 20.36 0.29 -10.81
C SER A 5 19.03 1.06 -10.75
N ALA A 6 19.01 2.20 -10.06
CA ALA A 6 17.86 3.09 -10.06
C ALA A 6 17.52 3.62 -11.47
N SER A 7 18.53 3.84 -12.32
CA SER A 7 18.33 4.25 -13.72
C SER A 7 17.67 3.15 -14.55
N GLU A 8 18.06 1.89 -14.34
CA GLU A 8 17.42 0.73 -14.99
C GLU A 8 15.95 0.63 -14.58
N ILE A 9 15.65 0.67 -13.28
CA ILE A 9 14.26 0.65 -12.76
C ILE A 9 13.43 1.78 -13.35
N SER A 10 14.02 2.97 -13.49
CA SER A 10 13.34 4.16 -14.01
C SER A 10 12.99 4.04 -15.49
N SER A 11 13.78 3.29 -16.27
CA SER A 11 13.56 3.03 -17.70
C SER A 11 12.42 2.06 -18.00
N TRP A 12 11.96 1.31 -16.99
CA TRP A 12 10.90 0.32 -17.18
C TRP A 12 9.52 0.95 -17.40
N SER A 13 8.65 0.19 -18.05
CA SER A 13 7.23 0.57 -18.19
C SER A 13 6.58 0.76 -16.82
N ARG A 14 5.62 1.69 -16.73
CA ARG A 14 4.92 2.03 -15.48
C ARG A 14 4.38 0.80 -14.75
N PHE A 15 3.76 -0.13 -15.48
CA PHE A 15 3.17 -1.34 -14.90
C PHE A 15 4.21 -2.35 -14.43
N TYR A 16 5.25 -2.60 -15.22
CA TYR A 16 6.33 -3.51 -14.80
C TYR A 16 7.06 -2.96 -13.57
N ARG A 17 7.41 -1.67 -13.59
CA ARG A 17 8.00 -0.98 -12.44
C ARG A 17 7.11 -1.07 -11.21
N GLY A 18 5.82 -0.77 -11.35
CA GLY A 18 4.85 -0.85 -10.25
C GLY A 18 4.77 -2.25 -9.64
N ASN A 19 4.64 -3.28 -10.47
CA ASN A 19 4.56 -4.67 -9.99
C ASN A 19 5.87 -5.14 -9.35
N PHE A 20 7.01 -4.79 -9.94
CA PHE A 20 8.31 -5.11 -9.36
C PHE A 20 8.47 -4.49 -7.98
N ILE A 21 8.26 -3.18 -7.84
CA ILE A 21 8.36 -2.46 -6.55
C ILE A 21 7.36 -3.03 -5.54
N ASN A 22 6.11 -3.30 -5.95
CA ASN A 22 5.10 -3.90 -5.09
C ASN A 22 5.43 -5.33 -4.66
N SER A 23 6.34 -6.02 -5.32
CA SER A 23 6.77 -7.38 -4.94
C SER A 23 7.92 -7.38 -3.93
N LEU A 24 8.67 -6.27 -3.80
CA LEU A 24 9.89 -6.22 -2.98
C LEU A 24 9.64 -6.37 -1.47
N SER A 25 8.52 -5.86 -0.97
CA SER A 25 8.19 -5.95 0.46
C SER A 25 7.65 -7.33 0.88
N GLY A 26 7.60 -8.29 -0.04
CA GLY A 26 7.03 -9.61 0.21
C GLY A 26 5.51 -9.59 0.41
N PHE A 27 5.03 -10.49 1.26
CA PHE A 27 3.61 -10.65 1.56
C PHE A 27 2.99 -9.35 2.10
N LYS A 28 1.79 -9.02 1.63
CA LYS A 28 0.99 -7.92 2.15
C LYS A 28 -0.38 -8.44 2.59
N PRO A 29 -0.81 -8.19 3.84
CA PRO A 29 -2.15 -8.54 4.26
C PRO A 29 -3.16 -7.73 3.46
N VAL A 30 -4.27 -8.36 3.09
CA VAL A 30 -5.40 -7.67 2.47
C VAL A 30 -6.38 -7.29 3.56
N SER A 31 -6.83 -6.04 3.55
CA SER A 31 -7.81 -5.51 4.49
C SER A 31 -8.87 -4.72 3.76
N LEU A 32 -10.09 -4.73 4.28
CA LEU A 32 -11.18 -3.88 3.83
C LEU A 32 -11.34 -2.74 4.83
N ILE A 33 -11.25 -1.50 4.35
CA ILE A 33 -11.55 -0.33 5.18
C ILE A 33 -12.91 0.21 4.71
N GLY A 34 -13.85 0.23 5.65
CA GLY A 34 -15.16 0.84 5.47
C GLY A 34 -15.19 2.24 6.09
N THR A 35 -15.84 3.17 5.42
CA THR A 35 -16.09 4.54 5.93
C THR A 35 -17.56 4.90 5.74
N ILE A 36 -18.01 5.90 6.48
CA ILE A 36 -19.34 6.51 6.31
C ILE A 36 -19.18 8.03 6.38
N SER A 37 -19.81 8.76 5.46
CA SER A 37 -19.84 10.23 5.48
C SER A 37 -20.79 10.75 6.56
N GLU A 38 -20.70 12.04 6.88
CA GLU A 38 -21.66 12.71 7.77
C GLU A 38 -23.09 12.69 7.22
N THR A 39 -23.26 12.55 5.90
CA THR A 39 -24.56 12.39 5.23
C THR A 39 -25.07 10.95 5.21
N GLY A 40 -24.35 10.01 5.84
CA GLY A 40 -24.74 8.61 5.94
C GLY A 40 -24.36 7.74 4.73
N GLN A 41 -23.59 8.25 3.78
CA GLN A 41 -23.16 7.47 2.61
C GLN A 41 -22.00 6.54 2.99
N THR A 42 -22.15 5.25 2.74
CA THR A 42 -21.12 4.24 3.05
C THR A 42 -20.15 4.04 1.88
N ASN A 43 -18.90 3.72 2.20
CA ASN A 43 -17.87 3.33 1.24
C ASN A 43 -17.10 2.11 1.77
N LEU A 44 -16.56 1.33 0.85
CA LEU A 44 -15.72 0.18 1.15
C LEU A 44 -14.61 0.07 0.09
N ALA A 45 -13.37 -0.11 0.51
CA ALA A 45 -12.24 -0.28 -0.39
C ALA A 45 -11.21 -1.29 0.14
N ILE A 46 -10.47 -1.89 -0.80
CA ILE A 46 -9.41 -2.88 -0.53
C ILE A 46 -8.08 -2.16 -0.34
N PHE A 47 -7.35 -2.51 0.72
CA PHE A 47 -6.03 -1.97 1.04
C PHE A 47 -5.05 -3.07 1.44
N SER A 48 -3.79 -2.86 1.10
CA SER A 48 -2.69 -3.77 1.43
C SER A 48 -1.51 -3.07 2.14
N ASN A 49 -1.67 -1.79 2.47
CA ASN A 49 -0.65 -0.93 3.09
C ASN A 49 -1.08 -0.51 4.50
N ILE A 50 -1.42 -1.48 5.33
CA ILE A 50 -1.76 -1.29 6.75
C ILE A 50 -0.60 -1.74 7.61
N VAL A 51 -0.25 -0.96 8.63
CA VAL A 51 0.87 -1.22 9.54
C VAL A 51 0.41 -1.08 10.98
N HIS A 52 0.72 -2.06 11.83
CA HIS A 52 0.53 -1.95 13.28
C HIS A 52 1.59 -1.02 13.88
N LEU A 53 1.17 -0.01 14.66
CA LEU A 53 2.08 0.99 15.23
C LEU A 53 2.30 0.79 16.73
N GLY A 54 1.32 0.27 17.47
CA GLY A 54 1.43 0.04 18.90
C GLY A 54 0.17 -0.58 19.49
N ALA A 55 0.31 -1.23 20.65
CA ALA A 55 -0.79 -1.89 21.36
C ALA A 55 -1.33 -1.06 22.54
N ASP A 56 -0.55 -0.11 23.06
CA ASP A 56 -0.94 0.82 24.13
C ASP A 56 -0.31 2.20 23.91
N PRO A 57 -1.03 3.17 23.31
CA PRO A 57 -2.38 3.04 22.76
C PRO A 57 -2.43 2.13 21.53
N ALA A 58 -3.58 1.49 21.30
CA ALA A 58 -3.81 0.63 20.14
C ALA A 58 -3.88 1.47 18.85
N LEU A 59 -2.82 1.42 18.04
CA LEU A 59 -2.65 2.24 16.84
C LEU A 59 -2.35 1.39 15.60
N VAL A 60 -3.00 1.76 14.50
CA VAL A 60 -2.79 1.21 13.16
C VAL A 60 -2.65 2.38 12.20
N GLY A 61 -1.63 2.33 11.35
CA GLY A 61 -1.40 3.29 10.28
C GLY A 61 -1.85 2.73 8.93
N TYR A 62 -2.37 3.62 8.09
CA TYR A 62 -2.64 3.36 6.68
C TYR A 62 -1.88 4.37 5.83
N VAL A 63 -1.21 3.90 4.77
CA VAL A 63 -0.48 4.77 3.83
C VAL A 63 -1.18 4.78 2.47
N ASN A 64 -1.64 5.96 2.07
CA ASN A 64 -2.14 6.24 0.71
C ASN A 64 -1.05 6.97 -0.09
N PRO A 65 -0.28 6.29 -0.96
CA PRO A 65 0.75 6.94 -1.78
C PRO A 65 0.16 7.79 -2.92
N THR A 66 -1.16 7.85 -3.07
CA THR A 66 -1.89 8.56 -4.14
C THR A 66 -2.69 9.77 -3.66
N ALA A 67 -2.59 10.16 -2.38
CA ALA A 67 -3.11 11.44 -1.88
C ALA A 67 -2.06 12.55 -2.03
#